data_AF-A0A918GF22-F1
#
_entry.id   AF-A0A918GF22-F1
#
_cell.length_a   1.000
_cell.length_b   1.000
_cell.length_c   1.000
_cell.angle_alpha   90.00
_cell.angle_beta   90.00
_cell.angle_gamma   90.00
#
_symmetry.space_group_name_H-M   'P 1'
#
loop_
_entity.id
_entity.type
_entity.pdbx_description
1 polymer ?
#
loop_
_entity_poly.entity_id
_entity_poly.type
_entity_poly.pdbx_seq_one_letter_code
_entity_poly.pdbx_strand_id
1 'polypeptide(L)'
;MATATIALGKIRQARADGTRLPENAAATGDGTPTTDAERAVMPLPLGGAKGSGMSLAFELLTGVLVGVPIFSAFHSADPAGREHGQNALLIALDPAEFGGGAADFTGAVDTTLDTLKGLPAAEDAAGVYCPGERGAAVAAERGGNGCRSPRRSGANSSGPPPPSASPRPPPCDPAGPTRRRPHAWEGGGGGTAGDPPPLRMR
;
A
#
# COMPACT_ATOMS: atom_id res chain seq x y z
N MET A 1 3.85 -4.86 -0.77
CA MET A 1 3.60 -5.39 -2.14
C MET A 1 2.14 -5.82 -2.23
N ALA A 2 1.55 -5.92 -3.43
CA ALA A 2 0.21 -6.49 -3.59
C ALA A 2 0.26 -8.03 -3.64
N THR A 3 -0.81 -8.70 -3.22
CA THR A 3 -0.97 -10.17 -3.31
C THR A 3 -1.41 -10.63 -4.71
N ALA A 4 -1.71 -9.69 -5.61
CA ALA A 4 -2.00 -9.93 -7.02
C ALA A 4 -0.79 -9.64 -7.91
N THR A 5 -0.72 -10.29 -9.07
CA THR A 5 0.35 -10.11 -10.07
C THR A 5 0.39 -8.69 -10.64
N ILE A 6 -0.77 -8.05 -10.78
CA ILE A 6 -0.93 -6.70 -11.31
C ILE A 6 -1.96 -5.92 -10.48
N ALA A 7 -1.76 -4.60 -10.37
CA ALA A 7 -2.73 -3.72 -9.73
C ALA A 7 -3.88 -3.38 -10.69
N LEU A 8 -5.09 -3.22 -10.17
CA LEU A 8 -6.26 -2.83 -10.96
C LEU A 8 -6.05 -1.51 -11.71
N GLY A 9 -5.32 -0.56 -11.12
CA GLY A 9 -4.93 0.69 -11.78
C GLY A 9 -4.05 0.49 -13.02
N LYS A 10 -3.16 -0.52 -13.01
CA LYS A 10 -2.35 -0.87 -14.19
C LYS A 10 -3.19 -1.52 -15.29
N ILE A 11 -4.22 -2.30 -14.93
CA ILE A 11 -5.18 -2.82 -15.92
C ILE A 11 -5.93 -1.66 -16.58
N ARG A 12 -6.43 -0.70 -15.77
CA ARG A 12 -7.10 0.51 -16.29
C ARG A 12 -6.18 1.34 -17.17
N GLN A 13 -4.91 1.47 -16.81
CA GLN A 13 -3.91 2.15 -17.64
C GLN A 13 -3.69 1.42 -18.96
N ALA A 14 -3.52 0.09 -18.94
CA ALA A 14 -3.33 -0.68 -20.16
C ALA A 14 -4.52 -0.56 -21.13
N ARG A 15 -5.76 -0.53 -20.59
CA ARG A 15 -6.97 -0.22 -21.38
C ARG A 15 -6.90 1.16 -22.03
N ALA A 16 -6.59 2.19 -21.24
CA ALA A 16 -6.48 3.56 -21.74
C ALA A 16 -5.39 3.72 -22.81
N ASP A 17 -4.29 2.99 -22.67
CA ASP A 17 -3.16 3.02 -23.59
C ASP A 17 -3.34 2.06 -24.78
N GLY A 18 -4.40 1.24 -24.80
CA GLY A 18 -4.62 0.21 -25.83
C GLY A 18 -3.55 -0.88 -25.85
N THR A 19 -2.89 -1.13 -24.71
CA THR A 19 -1.77 -2.08 -24.59
C THR A 19 -2.21 -3.41 -23.99
N ARG A 20 -1.48 -4.48 -24.34
CA ARG A 20 -1.73 -5.81 -23.77
C ARG A 20 -1.22 -5.92 -22.34
N LEU A 21 -1.94 -6.69 -21.53
CA LEU A 21 -1.49 -7.09 -20.20
C LEU A 21 -0.41 -8.17 -20.29
N PRO A 22 0.46 -8.28 -19.28
CA PRO A 22 1.36 -9.42 -19.16
C PRO A 22 0.58 -10.74 -19.09
N GLU A 23 1.21 -11.82 -19.53
CA GLU A 23 0.64 -13.15 -19.42
C GLU A 23 0.36 -13.51 -17.96
N ASN A 24 -0.74 -14.24 -17.72
CA ASN A 24 -1.18 -14.66 -16.39
C ASN A 24 -1.34 -13.51 -15.38
N ALA A 25 -1.55 -12.28 -15.86
CA ALA A 25 -1.76 -11.12 -14.99
C ALA A 25 -3.23 -10.95 -14.58
N ALA A 26 -4.18 -11.32 -15.44
CA ALA A 26 -5.60 -11.09 -15.22
C ALA A 26 -6.47 -12.16 -15.87
N ALA A 27 -7.74 -12.20 -15.47
CA ALA A 27 -8.76 -13.08 -16.01
C ALA A 27 -10.04 -12.31 -16.36
N THR A 28 -10.80 -12.89 -17.29
CA THR A 28 -12.15 -12.45 -17.67
C THR A 28 -13.18 -12.81 -16.60
N GLY A 29 -14.42 -12.32 -16.71
CA GLY A 29 -15.45 -12.54 -15.69
C GLY A 29 -15.82 -14.01 -15.45
N ASP A 30 -15.59 -14.89 -16.43
CA ASP A 30 -15.75 -16.35 -16.36
C ASP A 30 -14.52 -17.07 -15.78
N GLY A 31 -13.45 -16.35 -15.41
CA GLY A 31 -12.24 -16.93 -14.82
C GLY A 31 -11.15 -17.32 -15.82
N THR A 32 -11.37 -17.13 -17.13
CA THR A 32 -10.38 -17.47 -18.16
C THR A 32 -9.22 -16.45 -18.16
N PRO A 33 -7.94 -16.87 -18.05
CA PRO A 33 -6.80 -15.97 -18.15
C PRO A 33 -6.77 -15.19 -19.47
N THR A 34 -6.43 -13.90 -19.43
CA THR A 34 -6.41 -13.05 -20.61
C THR A 34 -5.27 -12.02 -20.58
N THR A 35 -4.77 -11.68 -21.77
CA THR A 35 -3.86 -10.54 -22.00
C THR A 35 -4.59 -9.32 -22.57
N ASP A 36 -5.87 -9.46 -22.90
CA ASP A 36 -6.71 -8.38 -23.38
C ASP A 36 -7.18 -7.53 -22.20
N ALA A 37 -6.71 -6.29 -22.16
CA ALA A 37 -7.03 -5.35 -21.09
C ALA A 37 -8.53 -5.05 -21.02
N GLU A 38 -9.25 -5.01 -22.15
CA GLU A 38 -10.69 -4.72 -22.21
C GLU A 38 -11.51 -5.83 -21.57
N ARG A 39 -11.09 -7.08 -21.76
CA ARG A 39 -11.76 -8.26 -21.21
C ARG A 39 -11.37 -8.58 -19.77
N ALA A 40 -10.23 -8.06 -19.29
CA ALA A 40 -9.68 -8.37 -17.97
C ALA A 40 -10.48 -7.72 -16.83
N VAL A 41 -11.25 -8.50 -16.07
CA VAL A 41 -12.09 -8.01 -14.97
C VAL A 41 -11.38 -8.11 -13.61
N MET A 42 -10.56 -9.14 -13.43
CA MET A 42 -9.90 -9.41 -12.15
C MET A 42 -8.41 -9.71 -12.32
N PRO A 43 -7.54 -9.20 -11.44
CA PRO A 43 -6.13 -9.58 -11.45
C PRO A 43 -5.96 -10.98 -10.86
N LEU A 44 -5.00 -11.73 -11.39
CA LEU A 44 -4.66 -13.08 -10.89
C LEU A 44 -3.74 -13.00 -9.66
N PRO A 45 -3.80 -13.99 -8.75
CA PRO A 45 -2.98 -13.99 -7.54
C PRO A 45 -1.49 -14.20 -7.85
N LEU A 46 -0.63 -13.47 -7.13
CA LEU A 46 0.82 -13.57 -7.25
C LEU A 46 1.28 -14.99 -6.91
N GLY A 47 1.91 -15.69 -7.87
CA GLY A 47 2.36 -17.06 -7.64
C GLY A 47 1.21 -18.05 -7.41
N GLY A 48 0.03 -17.79 -7.98
CA GLY A 48 -1.10 -18.71 -7.97
C GLY A 48 -1.68 -18.94 -6.57
N ALA A 49 -1.78 -20.20 -6.16
CA ALA A 49 -2.38 -20.60 -4.89
C ALA A 49 -1.74 -19.91 -3.67
N LYS A 50 -0.43 -19.61 -3.71
CA LYS A 50 0.27 -18.92 -2.62
C LYS A 50 -0.23 -17.47 -2.44
N GLY A 51 -0.34 -16.71 -3.53
CA GLY A 51 -0.87 -15.34 -3.48
C GLY A 51 -2.34 -15.31 -3.06
N SER A 52 -3.13 -16.29 -3.51
CA SER A 52 -4.53 -16.45 -3.10
C SER A 52 -4.64 -16.71 -1.58
N GLY A 53 -3.85 -17.65 -1.06
CA GLY A 53 -3.80 -17.94 0.37
C GLY A 53 -3.38 -16.73 1.21
N MET A 54 -2.39 -15.96 0.74
CA MET A 54 -1.99 -14.71 1.40
C MET A 54 -3.10 -13.65 1.37
N SER A 55 -3.82 -13.52 0.25
CA SER A 55 -4.95 -12.60 0.13
C SER A 55 -6.07 -12.95 1.10
N LEU A 56 -6.37 -14.26 1.24
CA LEU A 56 -7.35 -14.75 2.20
C LEU A 56 -6.91 -14.50 3.64
N ALA A 57 -5.64 -14.80 3.97
CA ALA A 57 -5.11 -14.55 5.31
C ALA A 57 -5.25 -13.07 5.71
N PHE A 58 -4.99 -12.13 4.79
CA PHE A 58 -5.19 -10.71 5.05
C PHE A 58 -6.67 -10.35 5.22
N GLU A 59 -7.58 -10.84 4.38
CA GLU A 59 -9.03 -10.62 4.59
C GLU A 59 -9.50 -11.14 5.96
N LEU A 60 -8.99 -12.29 6.40
CA LEU A 60 -9.33 -12.83 7.72
C LEU A 60 -8.80 -11.94 8.85
N LEU A 61 -7.56 -11.46 8.75
CA LEU A 61 -6.91 -10.63 9.77
C LEU A 61 -7.41 -9.18 9.81
N THR A 62 -7.74 -8.60 8.66
CA THR A 62 -8.14 -7.18 8.57
C THR A 62 -9.63 -7.00 8.44
N GLY A 63 -10.35 -7.93 7.83
CA GLY A 63 -11.80 -7.88 7.62
C GLY A 63 -12.54 -8.63 8.72
N VAL A 64 -12.43 -9.95 8.70
CA VAL A 64 -13.20 -10.83 9.58
C VAL A 64 -12.89 -10.58 11.05
N LEU A 65 -11.61 -10.53 11.43
CA LEU A 65 -11.18 -10.32 12.81
C LEU A 65 -11.62 -8.95 13.36
N VAL A 66 -11.67 -7.93 12.51
CA VAL A 66 -12.10 -6.57 12.89
C VAL A 66 -13.64 -6.44 12.90
N GLY A 67 -14.35 -7.46 12.39
CA GLY A 67 -15.82 -7.49 12.34
C GLY A 67 -16.43 -6.78 11.13
N VAL A 68 -15.62 -6.41 10.13
CA VAL A 68 -16.07 -5.71 8.90
C VAL A 68 -15.54 -6.46 7.67
N PRO A 69 -16.08 -7.65 7.35
CA PRO A 69 -15.59 -8.45 6.23
C PRO A 69 -15.96 -7.78 4.89
N ILE A 70 -14.95 -7.43 4.10
CA ILE A 70 -15.16 -6.72 2.83
C ILE A 70 -15.47 -7.72 1.72
N PHE A 71 -14.79 -8.86 1.70
CA PHE A 71 -14.90 -9.83 0.61
C PHE A 71 -16.28 -10.47 0.56
N SER A 72 -16.79 -10.96 1.69
CA SER A 72 -18.11 -11.61 1.75
C SER A 72 -19.26 -10.61 1.56
N ALA A 73 -19.12 -9.38 2.09
CA ALA A 73 -20.10 -8.33 1.88
C ALA A 73 -20.22 -7.95 0.40
N PHE A 74 -19.09 -7.79 -0.29
CA PHE A 74 -19.07 -7.45 -1.72
C PHE A 74 -19.80 -8.48 -2.61
N HIS A 75 -19.72 -9.77 -2.24
CA HIS A 75 -20.36 -10.87 -2.97
C HIS A 75 -21.74 -11.24 -2.42
N SER A 76 -22.26 -10.49 -1.45
CA SER A 76 -23.61 -10.70 -0.93
C SER A 76 -24.68 -10.13 -1.86
N ALA A 77 -25.95 -10.48 -1.60
CA ALA A 77 -27.08 -9.90 -2.31
C ALA A 77 -27.32 -8.42 -1.95
N ASP A 78 -26.77 -7.94 -0.82
CA ASP A 78 -26.97 -6.58 -0.34
C ASP A 78 -26.14 -5.58 -1.14
N PRO A 79 -26.76 -4.58 -1.79
CA PRO A 79 -26.04 -3.50 -2.47
C PRO A 79 -25.09 -2.71 -1.57
N ALA A 80 -25.40 -2.57 -0.28
CA ALA A 80 -24.54 -1.88 0.69
C ALA A 80 -23.16 -2.56 0.80
N GLY A 81 -23.08 -3.87 0.56
CA GLY A 81 -21.81 -4.59 0.54
C GLY A 81 -20.85 -4.16 -0.57
N ARG A 82 -21.32 -3.42 -1.58
CA ARG A 82 -20.49 -2.84 -2.65
C ARG A 82 -20.02 -1.41 -2.35
N GLU A 83 -20.42 -0.83 -1.23
CA GLU A 83 -19.84 0.43 -0.77
C GLU A 83 -18.36 0.24 -0.43
N HIS A 84 -17.56 1.29 -0.66
CA HIS A 84 -16.12 1.20 -0.44
C HIS A 84 -15.79 1.22 1.05
N GLY A 85 -15.40 0.07 1.58
CA GLY A 85 -14.77 -0.06 2.90
C GLY A 85 -13.26 -0.28 2.81
N GLN A 86 -12.52 0.10 3.85
CA GLN A 86 -11.10 -0.19 4.01
C GLN A 86 -10.82 -0.53 5.47
N ASN A 87 -10.06 -1.59 5.68
CA ASN A 87 -9.57 -1.98 7.00
C ASN A 87 -8.05 -2.05 6.97
N ALA A 88 -7.42 -1.89 8.13
CA ALA A 88 -5.98 -2.00 8.27
C ALA A 88 -5.63 -2.73 9.56
N LEU A 89 -4.58 -3.55 9.50
CA LEU A 89 -3.90 -4.11 10.65
C LEU A 89 -2.48 -3.53 10.69
N LEU A 90 -2.09 -2.99 11.84
CA LEU A 90 -0.74 -2.54 12.09
C LEU A 90 -0.10 -3.47 13.13
N ILE A 91 1.09 -3.98 12.81
CA ILE A 91 1.88 -4.83 13.71
C ILE A 91 3.20 -4.10 13.94
N ALA A 92 3.52 -3.84 15.20
CA ALA A 92 4.81 -3.32 15.62
C ALA A 92 5.47 -4.35 16.55
N LEU A 93 6.75 -4.62 16.29
CA LEU A 93 7.57 -5.54 17.07
C LEU A 93 8.81 -4.77 17.52
N ASP A 94 9.12 -4.80 18.81
CA ASP A 94 10.36 -4.24 19.33
C ASP A 94 11.45 -5.31 19.34
N PRO A 95 12.49 -5.22 18.49
CA PRO A 95 13.58 -6.20 18.46
C PRO A 95 14.30 -6.37 19.80
N ALA A 96 14.27 -5.38 20.69
CA ALA A 96 14.88 -5.48 22.01
C ALA A 96 14.21 -6.52 22.93
N GLU A 97 12.94 -6.83 22.68
CA GLU A 97 12.16 -7.80 23.45
C GLU A 97 12.35 -9.26 22.96
N PHE A 98 13.21 -9.47 21.97
CA PHE A 98 13.54 -10.79 21.42
C PHE A 98 15.05 -11.06 21.49
N GLY A 99 15.43 -12.34 21.45
CA GLY A 99 16.81 -12.78 21.16
C GLY A 99 17.94 -11.99 21.86
N GLY A 100 19.06 -11.77 21.15
CA GLY A 100 20.24 -11.04 21.62
C GLY A 100 20.06 -9.51 21.74
N GLY A 101 18.82 -9.01 21.73
CA GLY A 101 18.52 -7.58 21.78
C GLY A 101 18.75 -6.83 20.47
N ALA A 102 18.50 -5.52 20.49
CA ALA A 102 18.43 -4.70 19.27
C ALA A 102 19.76 -4.56 18.51
N ALA A 103 20.90 -4.54 19.22
CA ALA A 103 22.22 -4.43 18.59
C ALA A 103 22.57 -5.68 17.78
N ASP A 104 22.38 -6.86 18.38
CA ASP A 104 22.62 -8.15 17.72
C ASP A 104 21.67 -8.34 16.53
N PHE A 105 20.39 -7.95 16.68
CA PHE A 105 19.43 -7.96 15.58
C PHE A 105 19.90 -7.09 14.41
N THR A 106 20.34 -5.86 14.67
CA THR A 106 20.82 -4.93 13.63
C THR A 106 22.04 -5.48 12.92
N GLY A 107 23.04 -5.98 13.67
CA GLY A 107 24.24 -6.57 13.06
C GLY A 107 23.95 -7.83 12.22
N ALA A 108 22.97 -8.64 12.64
CA ALA A 108 22.52 -9.80 11.88
C ALA A 108 21.77 -9.40 10.59
N VAL A 109 20.96 -8.33 10.64
CA VAL A 109 20.32 -7.75 9.45
C VAL A 109 21.38 -7.28 8.46
N ASP A 110 22.35 -6.48 8.90
CA ASP A 110 23.43 -5.97 8.04
C ASP A 110 24.18 -7.11 7.36
N THR A 111 24.61 -8.11 8.14
CA THR A 111 25.32 -9.30 7.61
C THR A 111 24.48 -10.05 6.58
N THR A 112 23.17 -10.19 6.81
CA THR A 112 22.26 -10.89 5.89
C THR A 112 22.09 -10.11 4.58
N LEU A 113 21.93 -8.78 4.66
CA LEU A 113 21.77 -7.93 3.49
C LEU A 113 23.06 -7.86 2.67
N ASP A 114 24.23 -7.75 3.32
CA ASP A 114 25.53 -7.78 2.66
C ASP A 114 25.77 -9.12 1.95
N THR A 115 25.41 -10.23 2.60
CA THR A 115 25.49 -11.56 2.00
C THR A 115 24.61 -11.65 0.75
N LEU A 116 23.35 -11.20 0.84
CA LEU A 116 22.42 -11.20 -0.29
C LEU A 116 22.94 -10.34 -1.46
N LYS A 117 23.58 -9.22 -1.15
CA LYS A 117 24.19 -8.30 -2.13
C LYS A 117 25.43 -8.88 -2.81
N GLY A 118 26.19 -9.72 -2.12
CA GLY A 118 27.36 -10.40 -2.66
C GLY A 118 27.03 -11.57 -3.58
N LEU A 119 25.77 -12.00 -3.68
CA LEU A 119 25.38 -13.10 -4.55
C LEU A 119 25.49 -12.72 -6.05
N PRO A 120 25.79 -13.70 -6.92
CA PRO A 120 25.85 -13.44 -8.36
C PRO A 120 24.48 -12.96 -8.88
N ALA A 121 24.51 -11.89 -9.67
CA ALA A 121 23.34 -11.40 -10.38
C ALA A 121 23.07 -12.23 -11.65
N ALA A 122 21.83 -12.23 -12.13
CA ALA A 122 21.51 -12.76 -13.45
C ALA A 122 22.19 -11.94 -14.57
N GLU A 123 22.41 -12.53 -15.74
CA GLU A 123 23.21 -11.93 -16.84
C GLU A 123 22.76 -10.50 -17.23
N ASP A 124 21.46 -10.20 -17.16
CA ASP A 124 20.89 -8.89 -17.49
C ASP A 124 20.51 -8.03 -16.28
N ALA A 125 20.89 -8.44 -15.08
CA ALA A 125 20.58 -7.71 -13.85
C ALA A 125 21.77 -6.84 -13.41
N ALA A 126 21.52 -5.54 -13.18
CA ALA A 126 22.52 -4.61 -12.64
C ALA A 126 23.02 -4.98 -11.23
N GLY A 127 22.32 -5.89 -10.55
CA GLY A 127 22.66 -6.38 -9.22
C GLY A 127 21.44 -6.98 -8.51
N VAL A 128 21.67 -7.55 -7.33
CA VAL A 128 20.61 -7.98 -6.42
C VAL A 128 20.09 -6.76 -5.65
N TYR A 129 18.78 -6.62 -5.50
CA TYR A 129 18.15 -5.51 -4.77
C TYR A 129 17.33 -6.00 -3.59
N CYS A 130 17.44 -5.29 -2.46
CA CYS A 130 16.61 -5.52 -1.29
C CYS A 130 15.28 -4.76 -1.41
N PRO A 131 14.19 -5.26 -0.80
CA PRO A 131 12.94 -4.53 -0.70
C PRO A 131 13.16 -3.13 -0.09
N GLY A 132 12.67 -2.09 -0.78
CA GLY A 132 12.79 -0.69 -0.34
C GLY A 132 13.87 0.11 -1.05
N GLU A 133 14.96 -0.51 -1.52
CA GLU A 133 16.11 0.20 -2.10
C GLU A 133 15.76 1.03 -3.33
N ARG A 134 15.03 0.42 -4.29
CA ARG A 134 14.57 1.13 -5.49
C ARG A 134 13.69 2.34 -5.13
N GLY A 135 12.86 2.20 -4.11
CA GLY A 135 12.00 3.29 -3.63
C GLY A 135 12.81 4.39 -2.96
N ALA A 136 13.80 4.03 -2.13
CA ALA A 136 14.69 4.97 -1.46
C ALA A 136 15.54 5.77 -2.47
N ALA A 137 16.07 5.12 -3.50
CA ALA A 137 16.81 5.79 -4.57
C ALA A 137 15.95 6.81 -5.32
N VAL A 138 14.73 6.43 -5.72
CA VAL A 138 13.78 7.34 -6.38
C VAL A 138 13.33 8.47 -5.45
N ALA A 139 13.15 8.20 -4.16
CA ALA A 139 12.81 9.21 -3.16
C ALA A 139 13.94 10.25 -3.01
N ALA A 140 15.19 9.80 -2.96
CA ALA A 140 16.36 10.67 -2.91
C ALA A 140 16.48 11.56 -4.18
N GLU A 141 16.32 10.96 -5.37
CA GLU A 141 16.32 11.70 -6.65
C GLU A 141 15.23 12.78 -6.65
N ARG A 142 14.00 12.43 -6.27
CA ARG A 142 12.86 13.36 -6.28
C ARG A 142 12.92 14.41 -5.18
N GLY A 143 13.60 14.11 -4.07
CA GLY A 143 13.90 15.09 -3.03
C GLY A 143 14.74 16.26 -3.54
N GLY A 144 15.66 16.01 -4.48
CA GLY A 144 16.48 17.04 -5.12
C GLY A 144 15.85 17.65 -6.38
N ASN A 145 15.18 16.84 -7.20
CA ASN A 145 14.79 17.23 -8.57
C ASN A 145 13.28 17.47 -8.75
N GLY A 146 12.50 17.28 -7.69
CA GLY A 146 11.04 17.36 -7.73
C GLY A 146 10.36 16.11 -8.33
N CYS A 147 9.05 16.02 -8.15
CA CYS A 147 8.24 14.91 -8.66
C CYS A 147 7.74 15.18 -10.09
N ARG A 148 7.98 14.24 -11.01
CA ARG A 148 7.35 14.28 -12.35
C ARG A 148 5.85 13.99 -12.21
N SER A 149 5.02 14.93 -12.63
CA SER A 149 3.58 14.72 -12.79
C SER A 149 3.31 14.28 -14.24
N PRO A 150 2.57 13.19 -14.48
CA PRO A 150 2.07 12.90 -15.81
C PRO A 150 1.23 14.07 -16.30
N ARG A 151 1.40 14.46 -17.58
CA ARG A 151 0.53 15.47 -18.20
C ARG A 151 -0.91 14.97 -18.08
N ARG A 152 -1.78 15.78 -17.49
CA ARG A 152 -3.19 15.44 -17.23
C ARG A 152 -3.81 14.92 -18.55
N SER A 153 -4.12 13.62 -18.62
CA SER A 153 -4.87 13.07 -19.75
C SER A 153 -6.19 13.83 -19.87
N GLY A 154 -6.50 14.34 -21.06
CA GLY A 154 -7.57 15.30 -21.33
C GLY A 154 -9.00 14.79 -21.07
N ALA A 155 -9.19 13.58 -20.54
CA ALA A 155 -10.50 12.97 -20.34
C ALA A 155 -11.25 13.45 -19.08
N ASN A 156 -10.58 14.08 -18.11
CA ASN A 156 -11.19 14.50 -16.82
C ASN A 156 -11.25 16.03 -16.63
N SER A 157 -11.29 16.82 -17.70
CA SER A 157 -11.29 18.30 -17.66
C SER A 157 -12.66 18.98 -17.68
N SER A 158 -13.77 18.25 -17.64
CA SER A 158 -15.12 18.87 -17.62
C SER A 158 -15.73 19.04 -16.22
N GLY A 159 -15.08 18.56 -15.16
CA GLY A 159 -15.54 18.77 -13.79
C GLY A 159 -15.12 20.14 -13.24
N PRO A 160 -15.97 20.83 -12.46
CA PRO A 160 -15.59 22.07 -11.79
C PRO A 160 -14.37 21.83 -10.90
N PRO A 161 -13.44 22.81 -10.79
CA PRO A 161 -12.30 22.68 -9.90
C PRO A 161 -12.78 22.46 -8.45
N PRO A 162 -12.05 21.66 -7.65
CA PRO A 162 -12.39 21.51 -6.24
C PRO A 162 -12.40 22.88 -5.55
N PRO A 163 -13.31 23.13 -4.59
CA PRO A 163 -13.58 24.45 -4.01
C PRO A 163 -12.41 25.06 -3.18
N SER A 164 -11.25 24.42 -3.14
CA SER A 164 -10.06 24.95 -2.48
C SER A 164 -8.82 24.75 -3.36
N ALA A 165 -8.60 25.69 -4.28
CA ALA A 165 -7.26 25.90 -4.82
C ALA A 165 -6.39 26.49 -3.71
N SER A 166 -5.85 25.64 -2.85
CA SER A 166 -4.76 26.06 -1.96
C SER A 166 -3.55 26.43 -2.82
N PRO A 167 -2.82 27.51 -2.49
CA PRO A 167 -1.61 27.86 -3.21
C PRO A 167 -0.63 26.69 -3.18
N ARG A 168 0.11 26.52 -4.28
CA ARG A 168 1.10 25.44 -4.41
C ARG A 168 2.03 25.46 -3.19
N PRO A 169 2.28 24.31 -2.54
CA PRO A 169 3.23 24.27 -1.44
C PRO A 169 4.59 24.76 -1.94
N PRO A 170 5.36 25.50 -1.10
CA PRO A 170 6.71 25.89 -1.45
C PRO A 170 7.57 24.65 -1.75
N PRO A 171 8.64 24.79 -2.57
CA PRO A 171 9.56 23.68 -2.83
C PRO A 171 10.05 23.09 -1.49
N CYS A 172 10.03 21.76 -1.37
CA CYS A 172 10.62 21.09 -0.22
C CYS A 172 12.11 21.44 -0.17
N ASP A 173 12.53 22.08 0.93
CA ASP A 173 13.95 22.27 1.23
C ASP A 173 14.52 20.97 1.80
N PRO A 174 15.44 20.28 1.09
CA PRO A 174 16.03 19.03 1.55
C PRO A 174 16.96 19.19 2.77
N ALA A 175 17.31 20.43 3.17
CA ALA A 175 18.21 20.72 4.30
C ALA A 175 17.52 21.41 5.50
N GLY A 176 16.20 21.60 5.46
CA GLY A 176 15.47 22.32 6.51
C GLY A 176 15.24 21.49 7.78
N PRO A 177 15.36 22.06 9.00
CA PRO A 177 15.08 21.35 10.23
C PRO A 177 13.59 20.98 10.31
N THR A 178 13.29 19.67 10.41
CA THR A 178 11.96 19.10 10.62
C THR A 178 11.43 19.36 12.04
N ARG A 179 11.41 20.61 12.50
CA ARG A 179 10.58 21.00 13.65
C ARG A 179 9.24 21.52 13.15
N ARG A 180 8.34 20.61 12.77
CA ARG A 180 6.91 20.92 12.91
C ARG A 180 6.63 21.00 14.40
N ARG A 181 6.35 22.21 14.90
CA ARG A 181 5.80 22.38 16.25
C ARG A 181 4.54 21.49 16.36
N PRO A 182 4.33 20.77 17.47
CA PRO A 182 3.07 20.06 17.65
C PRO A 182 1.96 21.11 17.63
N HIS A 183 1.00 20.95 16.72
CA HIS A 183 -0.23 21.71 16.78
C HIS A 183 -0.92 21.34 18.10
N ALA A 184 -0.95 22.28 19.02
CA ALA A 184 -1.78 22.20 20.21
C ALA A 184 -3.24 22.09 19.73
N TRP A 185 -3.88 20.99 20.08
CA TRP A 185 -5.32 20.85 19.97
C TRP A 185 -5.96 21.75 21.03
N GLU A 186 -6.37 22.96 20.64
CA GLU A 186 -7.21 23.80 21.50
C GLU A 186 -8.61 23.18 21.57
N GLY A 187 -8.89 22.54 22.70
CA GLY A 187 -10.19 21.97 23.01
C GLY A 187 -11.25 23.04 23.20
N GLY A 188 -12.37 22.90 22.48
CA GLY A 188 -13.60 23.62 22.74
C GLY A 188 -14.67 22.67 23.29
N GLY A 189 -15.10 22.90 24.53
CA GLY A 189 -16.50 22.68 24.95
C GLY A 189 -16.84 21.43 25.78
N GLY A 190 -16.78 21.58 27.11
CA GLY A 190 -17.89 21.27 28.04
C GLY A 190 -18.40 19.83 28.15
N GLY A 191 -17.95 19.11 29.18
CA GLY A 191 -18.61 17.90 29.68
C GLY A 191 -17.98 17.46 31.01
N THR A 192 -18.76 17.52 32.09
CA THR A 192 -18.35 17.24 33.47
C THR A 192 -17.78 15.84 33.65
N ALA A 193 -16.63 15.76 34.32
CA ALA A 193 -15.99 14.51 34.74
C ALA A 193 -16.91 13.69 35.67
N GLY A 194 -17.26 12.48 35.24
CA GLY A 194 -17.75 11.42 36.11
C GLY A 194 -16.74 10.28 36.08
N ASP A 195 -16.31 9.82 37.26
CA ASP A 195 -15.35 8.72 37.41
C ASP A 195 -15.84 7.43 36.74
N PRO A 196 -14.96 6.67 36.05
CA PRO A 196 -15.31 5.37 35.51
C PRO A 196 -15.40 4.32 36.64
N PRO A 197 -16.42 3.42 36.63
CA PRO A 197 -16.53 2.37 37.64
C PRO A 197 -15.46 1.28 37.46
N PRO A 198 -15.03 0.59 38.54
CA PRO A 198 -13.96 -0.40 38.47
C PRO A 198 -14.39 -1.66 37.72
N LEU A 199 -13.55 -2.09 36.78
CA LEU A 199 -13.66 -3.37 36.07
C LEU A 199 -13.66 -4.53 37.07
N ARG A 200 -14.74 -5.31 37.11
CA ARG A 200 -14.74 -6.65 37.70
C ARG A 200 -14.33 -7.66 36.62
N MET A 201 -13.16 -8.28 36.81
CA MET A 201 -12.79 -9.49 36.08
C MET A 201 -13.73 -10.65 36.51
N ARG A 202 -14.23 -11.39 35.53
CA ARG A 202 -14.71 -12.76 35.65
C ARG A 202 -13.98 -13.60 34.61
#